data_AF-A0A8H8SJ84-F1
#
_entry.id   AF-A0A8H8SJ84-F1
#
_cell.length_a   1.000
_cell.length_b   1.000
_cell.length_c   1.000
_cell.angle_alpha   90.00
_cell.angle_beta   90.00
_cell.angle_gamma   90.00
#
_symmetry.space_group_name_H-M   'P 1'
#
loop_
_entity.id
_entity.type
_entity.pdbx_description
1 polymer ?
#
loop_
_entity_poly.entity_id
_entity_poly.type
_entity_poly.pdbx_seq_one_letter_code
_entity_poly.pdbx_strand_id
1 'polypeptide(L)'
;MKKDHARWGPNISHYVNTYETRIHRAYEDYTGGKEITSIAHEGLAPLPLLETALAISENMHKGGFQHGENSIPVIMTAIRRYTELQEHGIFSYYYGFLCIRHLMRMVCIGTLMQNSVLEDFLDNLDPRDSPIRVTTELADRALDVMHHALITRDGMEIVRTLGMLSNENLNAFPMLGGLSFKDAEFLVTTLWNGRRSIITVGDRGLLPGLGVLLFVLCEMLTHNPNQRMFECWSEMQELMVRYYMVASGSERSILRQLTRFIDQTLLHAGRDVQYPRYQEDAREVIQTYSDMMFSPDDPDLAQIMLLDMAYVLFQFVHSLCTPRVEDSIPMAVCAGLERIWLECDRERHGFMPANRRGFTRQFTHFMFFRLRLIREGLRTKTGRMAFGEAIVGESNIISLAGRVLLMMTMDDREPDFWDTMVQGLEDLYELIAAVFSAGIPNNISGATASEWNKVWHHLLDIYNGNAPVKVPMLYIEKAIEMWQPLGPIRQDTELCAYPRCSVVFIENKSQDSRTNLVNAQM
;
A
#
# COMPACT_ATOMS: atom_id res chain seq x y z
N MET A 1 -35.19 6.63 9.09
CA MET A 1 -34.48 5.34 9.24
C MET A 1 -35.00 4.23 8.34
N LYS A 2 -36.22 3.65 8.47
CA LYS A 2 -36.65 2.56 7.53
C LYS A 2 -36.86 3.01 6.07
N LYS A 3 -37.20 4.29 5.81
CA LYS A 3 -37.37 4.81 4.44
C LYS A 3 -36.05 5.10 3.72
N ASP A 4 -34.99 5.43 4.46
CA ASP A 4 -33.69 5.80 3.88
C ASP A 4 -32.93 4.56 3.36
N HIS A 5 -33.05 3.42 4.05
CA HIS A 5 -32.46 2.14 3.61
C HIS A 5 -33.03 1.63 2.28
N ALA A 6 -34.33 1.84 2.01
CA ALA A 6 -34.93 1.39 0.76
C ALA A 6 -34.38 2.17 -0.45
N ARG A 7 -33.98 3.43 -0.23
CA ARG A 7 -33.49 4.32 -1.29
C ARG A 7 -32.05 4.03 -1.70
N TRP A 8 -31.17 3.82 -0.72
CA TRP A 8 -29.72 3.68 -0.94
C TRP A 8 -29.23 2.24 -0.96
N GLY A 9 -30.11 1.30 -0.61
CA GLY A 9 -29.78 -0.10 -0.46
C GLY A 9 -29.09 -0.43 0.87
N PRO A 10 -28.56 -1.66 1.01
CA PRO A 10 -27.85 -2.07 2.20
C PRO A 10 -26.59 -1.23 2.46
N ASN A 11 -26.18 -1.17 3.73
CA ASN A 11 -24.91 -0.58 4.14
C ASN A 11 -23.73 -1.51 3.82
N ILE A 12 -22.52 -0.98 3.99
CA ILE A 12 -21.26 -1.70 3.70
C ILE A 12 -21.16 -3.07 4.35
N SER A 13 -21.49 -3.21 5.64
CA SER A 13 -21.39 -4.50 6.33
C SER A 13 -22.27 -5.59 5.73
N HIS A 14 -23.36 -5.22 5.06
CA HIS A 14 -24.26 -6.15 4.39
C HIS A 14 -23.94 -6.32 2.89
N TYR A 15 -23.68 -5.22 2.17
CA TYR A 15 -23.55 -5.32 0.71
C TYR A 15 -22.26 -6.01 0.27
N VAL A 16 -21.16 -5.88 1.01
CA VAL A 16 -19.89 -6.54 0.64
C VAL A 16 -20.02 -8.07 0.65
N ASN A 17 -20.96 -8.61 1.44
CA ASN A 17 -21.22 -10.04 1.55
C ASN A 17 -22.37 -10.52 0.63
N THR A 18 -23.11 -9.60 0.00
CA THR A 18 -24.29 -9.94 -0.82
C THR A 18 -24.19 -9.44 -2.25
N TYR A 19 -23.10 -8.76 -2.62
CA TYR A 19 -22.87 -8.16 -3.93
C TYR A 19 -23.08 -9.17 -5.08
N GLU A 20 -22.32 -10.26 -5.09
CA GLU A 20 -22.35 -11.24 -6.19
C GLU A 20 -23.75 -11.81 -6.41
N THR A 21 -24.42 -12.22 -5.33
CA THR A 21 -25.79 -12.75 -5.38
C THR A 21 -26.77 -11.75 -5.98
N ARG A 22 -26.61 -10.45 -5.68
CA ARG A 22 -27.49 -9.40 -6.19
C ARG A 22 -27.24 -9.10 -7.66
N ILE A 23 -25.98 -9.07 -8.09
CA ILE A 23 -25.62 -8.90 -9.50
C ILE A 23 -26.05 -10.09 -10.34
N HIS A 24 -25.84 -11.30 -9.84
CA HIS A 24 -26.30 -12.51 -10.52
C HIS A 24 -27.82 -12.50 -10.71
N ARG A 25 -28.58 -12.22 -9.64
CA ARG A 25 -30.04 -12.11 -9.71
C ARG A 25 -30.50 -11.02 -10.67
N ALA A 26 -29.87 -9.84 -10.66
CA ALA A 26 -30.23 -8.74 -11.56
C ALA A 26 -30.01 -9.14 -13.04
N TYR A 27 -28.95 -9.90 -13.33
CA TYR A 27 -28.71 -10.44 -14.68
C TYR A 27 -29.75 -11.50 -15.09
N GLU A 28 -30.11 -12.41 -14.19
CA GLU A 28 -31.17 -13.41 -14.43
C GLU A 28 -32.53 -12.74 -14.67
N ASP A 29 -32.87 -11.72 -13.89
CA ASP A 29 -34.13 -10.99 -14.04
C ASP A 29 -34.17 -10.25 -15.39
N TYR A 30 -33.06 -9.66 -15.82
CA TYR A 30 -32.94 -9.01 -17.14
C TYR A 30 -33.10 -10.02 -18.29
N THR A 31 -32.35 -11.13 -18.26
CA THR A 31 -32.41 -12.16 -19.31
C THR A 31 -33.74 -12.92 -19.34
N GLY A 32 -34.42 -13.01 -18.19
CA GLY A 32 -35.78 -13.55 -18.07
C GLY A 32 -36.89 -12.58 -18.51
N GLY A 33 -36.55 -11.38 -19.00
CA GLY A 33 -37.51 -10.39 -19.48
C GLY A 33 -38.39 -9.79 -18.38
N LYS A 34 -37.96 -9.82 -17.12
CA LYS A 34 -38.70 -9.19 -16.03
C LYS A 34 -38.54 -7.69 -16.13
N GLU A 35 -39.64 -7.00 -16.44
CA GLU A 35 -39.63 -5.56 -16.65
C GLU A 35 -39.34 -4.81 -15.34
N ILE A 36 -38.25 -4.05 -15.33
CA ILE A 36 -37.86 -3.24 -14.16
C ILE A 36 -38.61 -1.92 -14.24
N THR A 37 -39.83 -1.92 -13.76
CA THR A 37 -40.58 -0.68 -13.55
C THR A 37 -40.05 -0.01 -12.28
N SER A 38 -39.33 1.09 -12.46
CA SER A 38 -38.85 1.88 -11.32
C SER A 38 -38.95 3.37 -11.62
N ILE A 39 -39.47 4.11 -10.63
CA ILE A 39 -39.68 5.54 -10.74
C ILE A 39 -38.39 6.23 -10.31
N ALA A 40 -37.83 7.06 -11.18
CA ALA A 40 -36.69 7.92 -10.84
C ALA A 40 -37.10 8.90 -9.74
N HIS A 41 -36.35 8.92 -8.64
CA HIS A 41 -36.59 9.86 -7.54
C HIS A 41 -35.48 10.90 -7.52
N GLU A 42 -35.86 12.19 -7.53
CA GLU A 42 -34.97 13.33 -7.27
C GLU A 42 -33.74 13.42 -8.20
N GLY A 43 -33.91 13.01 -9.47
CA GLY A 43 -32.85 13.05 -10.48
C GLY A 43 -31.81 11.92 -10.36
N LEU A 44 -32.06 10.92 -9.51
CA LEU A 44 -31.22 9.72 -9.40
C LEU A 44 -31.76 8.60 -10.28
N ALA A 45 -30.84 7.79 -10.83
CA ALA A 45 -31.18 6.52 -11.42
C ALA A 45 -31.76 5.59 -10.34
N PRO A 46 -32.87 4.88 -10.59
CA PRO A 46 -33.36 3.91 -9.63
C PRO A 46 -32.32 2.82 -9.33
N LEU A 47 -32.23 2.38 -8.07
CA LEU A 47 -31.26 1.37 -7.67
C LEU A 47 -31.34 0.07 -8.51
N PRO A 48 -32.54 -0.48 -8.81
CA PRO A 48 -32.65 -1.67 -9.67
C PRO A 48 -32.10 -1.45 -11.09
N LEU A 49 -32.22 -0.23 -11.62
CA LEU A 49 -31.67 0.12 -12.93
C LEU A 49 -30.14 0.16 -12.88
N LEU A 50 -29.54 0.74 -11.84
CA LEU A 50 -28.09 0.73 -11.64
C LEU A 50 -27.55 -0.69 -11.47
N GLU A 51 -28.23 -1.52 -10.69
CA GLU A 51 -27.88 -2.94 -10.51
C GLU A 51 -27.90 -3.69 -11.83
N THR A 52 -28.96 -3.51 -12.62
CA THR A 52 -29.14 -4.20 -13.90
C THR A 52 -28.14 -3.74 -14.93
N ALA A 53 -27.92 -2.43 -15.05
CA ALA A 53 -26.89 -1.89 -15.93
C ALA A 53 -25.50 -2.45 -15.57
N LEU A 54 -25.19 -2.57 -14.27
CA LEU A 54 -23.91 -3.12 -13.84
C LEU A 54 -23.85 -4.60 -14.19
N ALA A 55 -24.90 -5.35 -13.87
CA ALA A 55 -24.98 -6.78 -14.09
C ALA A 55 -24.86 -7.18 -15.56
N ILE A 56 -25.55 -6.47 -16.47
CA ILE A 56 -25.39 -6.67 -17.92
C ILE A 56 -23.94 -6.44 -18.31
N SER A 57 -23.39 -5.31 -17.88
CA SER A 57 -22.02 -4.96 -18.24
C SER A 57 -21.02 -5.99 -17.67
N GLU A 58 -21.16 -6.47 -16.42
CA GLU A 58 -20.23 -7.47 -15.84
C GLU A 58 -20.37 -8.85 -16.50
N ASN A 59 -21.49 -9.08 -17.17
CA ASN A 59 -21.76 -10.26 -17.97
C ASN A 59 -21.64 -9.97 -19.49
N MET A 60 -20.78 -9.02 -19.89
CA MET A 60 -20.55 -8.71 -21.32
C MET A 60 -20.07 -9.92 -22.13
N HIS A 61 -19.39 -10.88 -21.50
CA HIS A 61 -18.99 -12.17 -22.08
C HIS A 61 -20.17 -13.07 -22.48
N LYS A 62 -21.39 -12.80 -21.98
CA LYS A 62 -22.61 -13.55 -22.28
C LYS A 62 -23.56 -12.80 -23.20
N GLY A 63 -23.70 -11.49 -23.01
CA GLY A 63 -24.69 -10.66 -23.71
C GLY A 63 -24.10 -9.71 -24.75
N GLY A 64 -22.78 -9.64 -24.89
CA GLY A 64 -22.09 -8.58 -25.61
C GLY A 64 -22.01 -7.28 -24.80
N PHE A 65 -21.33 -6.29 -25.36
CA PHE A 65 -21.20 -4.96 -24.76
C PHE A 65 -21.93 -3.92 -25.62
N GLN A 66 -22.70 -3.06 -24.95
CA GLN A 66 -23.30 -1.86 -25.54
C GLN A 66 -23.02 -0.68 -24.63
N HIS A 67 -22.62 0.45 -25.21
CA HIS A 67 -22.41 1.69 -24.48
C HIS A 67 -23.26 2.83 -25.04
N GLY A 68 -23.61 3.78 -24.17
CA GLY A 68 -24.10 5.08 -24.60
C GLY A 68 -22.94 6.06 -24.81
N GLU A 69 -23.14 7.07 -25.65
CA GLU A 69 -22.18 8.16 -25.90
C GLU A 69 -22.02 9.10 -24.67
N ASN A 70 -22.88 8.96 -23.65
CA ASN A 70 -22.91 9.83 -22.46
C ASN A 70 -22.82 9.07 -21.13
N SER A 71 -22.21 7.89 -21.13
CA SER A 71 -22.14 7.04 -19.94
C SER A 71 -21.44 7.73 -18.75
N ILE A 72 -20.30 8.39 -18.96
CA ILE A 72 -19.56 9.07 -17.88
C ILE A 72 -20.37 10.23 -17.28
N PRO A 73 -20.90 11.19 -18.07
CA PRO A 73 -21.73 12.29 -17.53
C PRO A 73 -22.93 11.83 -16.70
N VAL A 74 -23.61 10.75 -17.12
CA VAL A 74 -24.75 10.19 -16.40
C VAL A 74 -24.31 9.65 -15.03
N ILE A 75 -23.22 8.88 -14.99
CA ILE A 75 -22.68 8.34 -13.74
C ILE A 75 -22.18 9.48 -12.83
N MET A 76 -21.49 10.48 -13.39
CA MET A 76 -21.01 11.63 -12.63
C MET A 76 -22.15 12.43 -11.99
N THR A 77 -23.26 12.60 -12.70
CA THR A 77 -24.46 13.24 -12.15
C THR A 77 -25.04 12.42 -11.00
N ALA A 78 -25.10 11.09 -11.13
CA ALA A 78 -25.55 10.21 -10.06
C ALA A 78 -24.64 10.26 -8.82
N ILE A 79 -23.30 10.31 -8.99
CA ILE A 79 -22.34 10.46 -7.90
C ILE A 79 -22.54 11.80 -7.20
N ARG A 80 -22.55 12.92 -7.94
CA ARG A 80 -22.74 14.28 -7.39
C ARG A 80 -24.05 14.36 -6.60
N ARG A 81 -25.13 13.88 -7.20
CA ARG A 81 -26.44 13.91 -6.56
C ARG A 81 -26.51 13.02 -5.33
N TYR A 82 -25.87 11.86 -5.34
CA TYR A 82 -25.75 11.02 -4.14
C TYR A 82 -24.98 11.74 -3.04
N THR A 83 -23.83 12.34 -3.34
CA THR A 83 -23.01 13.06 -2.35
C THR A 83 -23.68 14.33 -1.79
N GLU A 84 -24.55 14.97 -2.56
CA GLU A 84 -25.38 16.10 -2.06
C GLU A 84 -26.44 15.64 -1.06
N LEU A 85 -26.98 14.43 -1.26
CA LEU A 85 -28.13 13.92 -0.51
C LEU A 85 -27.74 12.98 0.63
N GLN A 86 -26.50 12.48 0.65
CA GLN A 86 -25.99 11.59 1.67
C GLN A 86 -24.75 12.17 2.32
N GLU A 87 -24.84 12.41 3.63
CA GLU A 87 -23.73 12.88 4.46
C GLU A 87 -22.67 11.79 4.70
N HIS A 88 -23.00 10.53 4.43
CA HIS A 88 -22.09 9.39 4.59
C HIS A 88 -21.17 9.25 3.37
N GLY A 89 -20.04 8.55 3.54
CA GLY A 89 -19.08 8.32 2.47
C GLY A 89 -19.66 7.61 1.24
N ILE A 90 -18.99 7.76 0.10
CA ILE A 90 -19.44 7.20 -1.18
C ILE A 90 -19.61 5.68 -1.15
N PHE A 91 -18.86 4.99 -0.29
CA PHE A 91 -18.94 3.54 -0.10
C PHE A 91 -19.82 3.11 1.09
N SER A 92 -20.41 4.03 1.85
CA SER A 92 -21.18 3.66 3.06
C SER A 92 -22.45 2.87 2.72
N TYR A 93 -23.06 3.17 1.58
CA TYR A 93 -24.24 2.47 1.07
C TYR A 93 -23.99 1.93 -0.33
N TYR A 94 -24.77 0.90 -0.65
CA TYR A 94 -24.66 0.15 -1.88
C TYR A 94 -24.83 1.02 -3.15
N TYR A 95 -25.73 2.00 -3.13
CA TYR A 95 -25.94 2.91 -4.25
C TYR A 95 -24.64 3.65 -4.66
N GLY A 96 -23.98 4.29 -3.71
CA GLY A 96 -22.75 5.05 -4.00
C GLY A 96 -21.61 4.15 -4.46
N PHE A 97 -21.50 2.95 -3.85
CA PHE A 97 -20.58 1.91 -4.31
C PHE A 97 -20.84 1.50 -5.77
N LEU A 98 -22.10 1.25 -6.16
CA LEU A 98 -22.44 0.91 -7.54
C LEU A 98 -22.08 2.03 -8.53
N CYS A 99 -22.29 3.30 -8.15
CA CYS A 99 -21.91 4.42 -9.00
C CYS A 99 -20.40 4.47 -9.27
N ILE A 100 -19.58 4.29 -8.22
CA ILE A 100 -18.13 4.22 -8.39
C ILE A 100 -17.72 2.99 -9.20
N ARG A 101 -18.36 1.85 -8.96
CA ARG A 101 -18.08 0.62 -9.72
C ARG A 101 -18.42 0.74 -11.20
N HIS A 102 -19.53 1.38 -11.53
CA HIS A 102 -19.84 1.76 -12.90
C HIS A 102 -18.76 2.66 -13.52
N LEU A 103 -18.33 3.69 -12.79
CA LEU A 103 -17.31 4.61 -13.28
C LEU A 103 -15.97 3.92 -13.53
N MET A 104 -15.48 3.10 -12.60
CA MET A 104 -14.23 2.33 -12.76
C MET A 104 -14.28 1.51 -14.06
N ARG A 105 -15.42 0.88 -14.34
CA ARG A 105 -15.61 0.05 -15.54
C ARG A 105 -15.69 0.87 -16.82
N MET A 106 -16.40 1.99 -16.80
CA MET A 106 -16.44 2.90 -17.96
C MET A 106 -15.06 3.47 -18.26
N VAL A 107 -14.24 3.72 -17.24
CA VAL A 107 -12.85 4.15 -17.43
C VAL A 107 -11.98 3.03 -18.03
N CYS A 108 -12.10 1.80 -17.56
CA CYS A 108 -11.39 0.66 -18.15
C CYS A 108 -11.79 0.46 -19.62
N ILE A 109 -13.10 0.44 -19.91
CA ILE A 109 -13.63 0.31 -21.26
C ILE A 109 -13.20 1.48 -22.14
N GLY A 110 -13.29 2.72 -21.65
CA GLY A 110 -12.84 3.91 -22.36
C GLY A 110 -11.37 3.85 -22.71
N THR A 111 -10.54 3.29 -21.82
CA THR A 111 -9.12 3.02 -22.09
C THR A 111 -8.96 2.02 -23.22
N LEU A 112 -9.66 0.88 -23.20
CA LEU A 112 -9.56 -0.12 -24.26
C LEU A 112 -10.11 0.40 -25.60
N MET A 113 -11.21 1.14 -25.60
CA MET A 113 -11.79 1.74 -26.82
C MET A 113 -10.85 2.77 -27.44
N GLN A 114 -10.30 3.67 -26.63
CA GLN A 114 -9.40 4.73 -27.09
C GLN A 114 -8.12 4.18 -27.75
N ASN A 115 -7.72 2.99 -27.33
CA ASN A 115 -6.50 2.32 -27.80
C ASN A 115 -6.81 1.14 -28.75
N SER A 116 -8.05 1.05 -29.25
CA SER A 116 -8.48 0.04 -30.24
C SER A 116 -8.21 -1.42 -29.84
N VAL A 117 -8.32 -1.73 -28.55
CA VAL A 117 -8.10 -3.08 -28.00
C VAL A 117 -9.36 -3.67 -27.33
N LEU A 118 -10.50 -2.96 -27.36
CA LEU A 118 -11.74 -3.45 -26.76
C LEU A 118 -12.29 -4.68 -27.52
N GLU A 119 -12.30 -4.65 -28.84
CA GLU A 119 -12.84 -5.77 -29.65
C GLU A 119 -12.03 -7.05 -29.40
N ASP A 120 -10.69 -6.96 -29.50
CA ASP A 120 -9.78 -8.05 -29.15
C ASP A 120 -10.02 -8.58 -27.73
N PHE A 121 -10.27 -7.70 -26.76
CA PHE A 121 -10.58 -8.13 -25.39
C PHE A 121 -11.91 -8.92 -25.34
N LEU A 122 -12.98 -8.40 -25.95
CA LEU A 122 -14.30 -9.02 -25.94
C LEU A 122 -14.29 -10.40 -26.62
N ASP A 123 -13.55 -10.54 -27.72
CA ASP A 123 -13.44 -11.79 -28.47
C ASP A 123 -12.69 -12.91 -27.71
N ASN A 124 -11.88 -12.54 -26.72
CA ASN A 124 -11.09 -13.48 -25.92
C ASN A 124 -11.72 -13.86 -24.57
N LEU A 125 -12.89 -13.29 -24.21
CA LEU A 125 -13.55 -13.61 -22.95
C LEU A 125 -14.14 -15.03 -22.95
N ASP A 126 -13.89 -15.80 -21.88
CA ASP A 126 -14.54 -17.11 -21.69
C ASP A 126 -16.00 -16.90 -21.22
N PRO A 127 -17.01 -17.43 -21.94
CA PRO A 127 -18.41 -17.33 -21.54
C PRO A 127 -18.73 -17.95 -20.16
N ARG A 128 -17.83 -18.76 -19.61
CA ARG A 128 -17.97 -19.45 -18.32
C ARG A 128 -17.36 -18.67 -17.16
N ASP A 129 -16.65 -17.59 -17.42
CA ASP A 129 -15.99 -16.83 -16.37
C ASP A 129 -16.99 -16.15 -15.43
N SER A 130 -16.57 -15.97 -14.18
CA SER A 130 -17.38 -15.24 -13.21
C SER A 130 -17.36 -13.74 -13.55
N PRO A 131 -18.43 -12.99 -13.21
CA PRO A 131 -18.46 -11.54 -13.40
C PRO A 131 -17.24 -10.82 -12.79
N ILE A 132 -16.80 -11.26 -11.60
CA ILE A 132 -15.62 -10.70 -10.95
C ILE A 132 -14.35 -10.94 -11.78
N ARG A 133 -14.14 -12.17 -12.26
CA ARG A 133 -12.97 -12.49 -13.09
C ARG A 133 -12.92 -11.64 -14.36
N VAL A 134 -14.06 -11.46 -15.03
CA VAL A 134 -14.16 -10.60 -16.22
C VAL A 134 -13.86 -9.13 -15.88
N THR A 135 -14.32 -8.63 -14.73
CA THR A 135 -13.97 -7.27 -14.30
C THR A 135 -12.50 -7.10 -13.93
N THR A 136 -11.87 -8.12 -13.35
CA THR A 136 -10.42 -8.12 -13.05
C THR A 136 -9.62 -8.13 -14.34
N GLU A 137 -9.97 -9.00 -15.30
CA GLU A 137 -9.28 -9.09 -16.59
C GLU A 137 -9.44 -7.79 -17.42
N LEU A 138 -10.61 -7.16 -17.37
CA LEU A 138 -10.85 -5.84 -17.95
C LEU A 138 -9.92 -4.78 -17.34
N ALA A 139 -9.76 -4.79 -16.01
CA ALA A 139 -8.86 -3.88 -15.31
C ALA A 139 -7.39 -4.14 -15.67
N ASP A 140 -6.96 -5.41 -15.64
CA ASP A 140 -5.60 -5.83 -16.02
C ASP A 140 -5.27 -5.37 -17.44
N ARG A 141 -6.19 -5.56 -18.39
CA ARG A 141 -5.98 -5.16 -19.78
C ARG A 141 -5.89 -3.64 -19.95
N ALA A 142 -6.69 -2.88 -19.21
CA ALA A 142 -6.58 -1.42 -19.21
C ALA A 142 -5.25 -0.96 -18.58
N LEU A 143 -4.77 -1.65 -17.56
CA LEU A 143 -3.48 -1.38 -16.91
C LEU A 143 -2.30 -1.71 -17.80
N ASP A 144 -2.36 -2.77 -18.61
CA ASP A 144 -1.34 -3.08 -19.61
C ASP A 144 -1.12 -1.91 -20.57
N VAL A 145 -2.22 -1.32 -21.06
CA VAL A 145 -2.20 -0.15 -21.94
C VAL A 145 -1.56 1.05 -21.24
N MET A 146 -1.99 1.35 -20.00
CA MET A 146 -1.45 2.46 -19.21
C MET A 146 0.03 2.27 -18.87
N HIS A 147 0.43 1.05 -18.54
CA HIS A 147 1.81 0.69 -18.25
C HIS A 147 2.70 0.87 -19.49
N HIS A 148 2.19 0.50 -20.68
CA HIS A 148 2.91 0.72 -21.93
C HIS A 148 3.14 2.22 -22.18
N ALA A 149 2.13 3.06 -21.94
CA ALA A 149 2.24 4.50 -22.05
C ALA A 149 3.30 5.08 -21.09
N LEU A 150 3.33 4.64 -19.83
CA LEU A 150 4.34 5.07 -18.85
C LEU A 150 5.77 4.70 -19.25
N ILE A 151 5.98 3.52 -19.85
CA ILE A 151 7.31 3.08 -20.28
C ILE A 151 7.92 4.03 -21.33
N THR A 152 7.09 4.64 -22.18
CA THR A 152 7.58 5.57 -23.22
C THR A 152 8.26 6.80 -22.65
N ARG A 153 7.95 7.18 -21.40
CA ARG A 153 8.36 8.43 -20.75
C ARG A 153 7.97 9.70 -21.52
N ASP A 154 7.03 9.58 -22.45
CA ASP A 154 6.43 10.70 -23.17
C ASP A 154 5.08 11.03 -22.54
N GLY A 155 4.99 12.18 -21.86
CA GLY A 155 3.73 12.64 -21.29
C GLY A 155 2.61 12.78 -22.33
N MET A 156 2.95 13.02 -23.60
CA MET A 156 1.96 13.08 -24.68
C MET A 156 1.35 11.71 -24.99
N GLU A 157 2.08 10.62 -24.76
CA GLU A 157 1.54 9.27 -24.93
C GLU A 157 0.47 8.96 -23.88
N ILE A 158 0.64 9.45 -22.65
CA ILE A 158 -0.38 9.33 -21.60
C ILE A 158 -1.62 10.13 -21.99
N VAL A 159 -1.47 11.39 -22.40
CA VAL A 159 -2.59 12.25 -22.83
C VAL A 159 -3.32 11.65 -24.04
N ARG A 160 -2.60 11.00 -24.96
CA ARG A 160 -3.15 10.24 -26.09
C ARG A 160 -3.92 9.00 -25.64
N THR A 161 -3.34 8.22 -24.72
CA THR A 161 -3.95 7.01 -24.14
C THR A 161 -5.30 7.32 -23.50
N LEU A 162 -5.42 8.49 -22.86
CA LEU A 162 -6.66 8.98 -22.24
C LEU A 162 -7.62 9.66 -23.24
N GLY A 163 -7.21 9.88 -24.50
CA GLY A 163 -8.03 10.51 -25.53
C GLY A 163 -8.23 12.02 -25.36
N MET A 164 -7.42 12.66 -24.51
CA MET A 164 -7.58 14.08 -24.18
C MET A 164 -7.22 15.01 -25.35
N LEU A 165 -6.34 14.58 -26.26
CA LEU A 165 -5.98 15.36 -27.47
C LEU A 165 -7.11 15.43 -28.51
N SER A 166 -8.11 14.55 -28.39
CA SER A 166 -9.18 14.41 -29.38
C SER A 166 -10.28 15.45 -29.22
N ASN A 167 -10.22 16.32 -28.20
CA ASN A 167 -11.22 17.35 -27.97
C ASN A 167 -10.63 18.66 -27.42
N GLU A 168 -11.28 19.78 -27.71
CA GLU A 168 -10.84 21.13 -27.32
C GLU A 168 -10.83 21.35 -25.80
N ASN A 169 -11.64 20.59 -25.06
CA ASN A 169 -11.79 20.72 -23.60
C ASN A 169 -10.79 19.87 -22.81
N LEU A 170 -9.93 19.09 -23.50
CA LEU A 170 -9.00 18.13 -22.91
C LEU A 170 -9.66 17.13 -21.94
N ASN A 171 -10.92 16.76 -22.19
CA ASN A 171 -11.63 15.76 -21.40
C ASN A 171 -11.07 14.36 -21.68
N ALA A 172 -10.90 13.53 -20.65
CA ALA A 172 -10.52 12.13 -20.83
C ALA A 172 -11.71 11.31 -21.33
N PHE A 173 -11.48 10.36 -22.24
CA PHE A 173 -12.50 9.47 -22.83
C PHE A 173 -13.71 10.21 -23.46
N PRO A 174 -13.48 11.11 -24.44
CA PRO A 174 -14.56 11.89 -25.05
C PRO A 174 -15.66 11.04 -25.70
N MET A 175 -15.34 9.84 -26.18
CA MET A 175 -16.31 8.89 -26.76
C MET A 175 -17.38 8.38 -25.78
N LEU A 176 -17.15 8.55 -24.47
CA LEU A 176 -18.08 8.18 -23.40
C LEU A 176 -18.71 9.43 -22.74
N GLY A 177 -18.59 10.58 -23.38
CA GLY A 177 -19.10 11.88 -22.94
C GLY A 177 -18.06 12.73 -22.22
N GLY A 178 -16.88 12.17 -21.92
CA GLY A 178 -15.76 12.88 -21.33
C GLY A 178 -15.79 12.97 -19.80
N LEU A 179 -14.62 12.82 -19.18
CA LEU A 179 -14.34 13.17 -17.80
C LEU A 179 -13.54 14.48 -17.78
N SER A 180 -14.03 15.52 -17.11
CA SER A 180 -13.35 16.82 -17.04
C SER A 180 -12.40 16.94 -15.85
N PHE A 181 -11.50 17.93 -15.85
CA PHE A 181 -10.63 18.21 -14.69
C PHE A 181 -11.43 18.50 -13.41
N LYS A 182 -12.57 19.18 -13.51
CA LYS A 182 -13.48 19.43 -12.37
C LYS A 182 -14.14 18.16 -11.86
N ASP A 183 -14.35 17.17 -12.72
CA ASP A 183 -14.82 15.85 -12.30
C ASP A 183 -13.72 15.10 -11.57
N ALA A 184 -12.47 15.17 -12.06
CA ALA A 184 -11.33 14.54 -11.42
C ALA A 184 -11.11 15.08 -9.99
N GLU A 185 -11.06 16.41 -9.82
CA GLU A 185 -10.94 17.05 -8.50
C GLU A 185 -12.08 16.64 -7.54
N PHE A 186 -13.32 16.63 -8.05
CA PHE A 186 -14.49 16.21 -7.28
C PHE A 186 -14.42 14.72 -6.88
N LEU A 187 -13.97 13.85 -7.78
CA LEU A 187 -13.85 12.42 -7.52
C LEU A 187 -12.78 12.11 -6.49
N VAL A 188 -11.62 12.78 -6.54
CA VAL A 188 -10.57 12.62 -5.52
C VAL A 188 -11.11 12.99 -4.15
N THR A 189 -11.78 14.14 -4.04
CA THR A 189 -12.43 14.57 -2.79
C THR A 189 -13.48 13.56 -2.32
N THR A 190 -14.32 13.07 -3.25
CA THR A 190 -15.40 12.11 -2.95
C THR A 190 -14.87 10.77 -2.47
N LEU A 191 -13.88 10.22 -3.15
CA LEU A 191 -13.21 8.97 -2.79
C LEU A 191 -12.47 9.14 -1.47
N TRP A 192 -11.77 10.25 -1.26
CA TRP A 192 -11.07 10.54 -0.02
C TRP A 192 -12.03 10.63 1.17
N ASN A 193 -13.19 11.27 1.01
CA ASN A 193 -14.24 11.27 2.04
C ASN A 193 -14.76 9.86 2.35
N GLY A 194 -14.76 8.94 1.37
CA GLY A 194 -15.12 7.53 1.54
C GLY A 194 -13.96 6.58 1.89
N ARG A 195 -12.72 7.08 2.05
CA ARG A 195 -11.49 6.27 2.05
C ARG A 195 -11.42 5.15 3.08
N ARG A 196 -12.13 5.30 4.20
CA ARG A 196 -12.15 4.31 5.29
C ARG A 196 -12.66 2.94 4.81
N SER A 197 -13.58 2.96 3.86
CA SER A 197 -14.18 1.75 3.30
C SER A 197 -13.34 1.07 2.21
N ILE A 198 -12.28 1.70 1.70
CA ILE A 198 -11.50 1.16 0.58
C ILE A 198 -10.88 -0.18 0.93
N ILE A 199 -10.33 -0.31 2.15
CA ILE A 199 -9.74 -1.56 2.63
C ILE A 199 -10.83 -2.62 2.73
N THR A 200 -11.92 -2.35 3.45
CA THR A 200 -13.03 -3.31 3.62
C THR A 200 -13.63 -3.80 2.30
N VAL A 201 -13.82 -2.90 1.31
CA VAL A 201 -14.41 -3.26 0.01
C VAL A 201 -13.36 -3.93 -0.90
N GLY A 202 -12.11 -3.46 -0.86
CA GLY A 202 -11.01 -4.01 -1.66
C GLY A 202 -10.59 -5.41 -1.22
N ASP A 203 -10.53 -5.68 0.10
CA ASP A 203 -10.25 -7.00 0.67
C ASP A 203 -11.26 -8.08 0.22
N ARG A 204 -12.48 -7.64 -0.15
CA ARG A 204 -13.53 -8.50 -0.71
C ARG A 204 -13.43 -8.66 -2.23
N GLY A 205 -12.40 -8.13 -2.88
CA GLY A 205 -12.23 -8.19 -4.33
C GLY A 205 -13.28 -7.36 -5.11
N LEU A 206 -13.90 -6.37 -4.47
CA LEU A 206 -15.01 -5.59 -5.06
C LEU A 206 -14.57 -4.27 -5.71
N LEU A 207 -13.26 -4.01 -5.82
CA LEU A 207 -12.71 -2.81 -6.44
C LEU A 207 -11.81 -3.00 -7.69
N PRO A 208 -11.92 -4.09 -8.50
CA PRO A 208 -11.12 -4.21 -9.72
C PRO A 208 -11.36 -3.01 -10.64
N GLY A 209 -10.27 -2.36 -11.05
CA GLY A 209 -10.30 -1.13 -11.86
C GLY A 209 -10.18 0.15 -11.04
N LEU A 210 -10.12 0.09 -9.70
CA LEU A 210 -9.82 1.28 -8.90
C LEU A 210 -8.40 1.78 -9.18
N GLY A 211 -7.44 0.89 -9.44
CA GLY A 211 -6.08 1.28 -9.85
C GLY A 211 -6.08 2.06 -11.16
N VAL A 212 -6.90 1.62 -12.12
CA VAL A 212 -7.12 2.31 -13.41
C VAL A 212 -7.74 3.70 -13.18
N LEU A 213 -8.79 3.79 -12.36
CA LEU A 213 -9.42 5.06 -12.05
C LEU A 213 -8.44 6.02 -11.36
N LEU A 214 -7.69 5.56 -10.36
CA LEU A 214 -6.69 6.39 -9.66
C LEU A 214 -5.56 6.85 -10.59
N PHE A 215 -5.16 6.02 -11.56
CA PHE A 215 -4.24 6.43 -12.63
C PHE A 215 -4.81 7.60 -13.42
N VAL A 216 -6.02 7.46 -13.98
CA VAL A 216 -6.65 8.53 -14.77
C VAL A 216 -6.76 9.82 -13.97
N LEU A 217 -7.21 9.74 -12.72
CA LEU A 217 -7.35 10.91 -11.86
C LEU A 217 -5.99 11.58 -11.59
N CYS A 218 -4.94 10.79 -11.33
CA CYS A 218 -3.58 11.31 -11.11
C CYS A 218 -3.03 12.03 -12.34
N GLU A 219 -3.17 11.44 -13.53
CA GLU A 219 -2.69 12.02 -14.78
C GLU A 219 -3.49 13.27 -15.17
N MET A 220 -4.82 13.25 -15.00
CA MET A 220 -5.64 14.43 -15.22
C MET A 220 -5.26 15.58 -14.29
N LEU A 221 -4.96 15.33 -13.01
CA LEU A 221 -4.50 16.36 -12.10
C LEU A 221 -3.11 16.88 -12.47
N THR A 222 -2.22 16.01 -12.95
CA THR A 222 -0.87 16.36 -13.41
C THR A 222 -0.91 17.26 -14.64
N HIS A 223 -1.84 17.00 -15.57
CA HIS A 223 -2.01 17.77 -16.80
C HIS A 223 -3.01 18.93 -16.69
N ASN A 224 -3.53 19.24 -15.50
CA ASN A 224 -4.50 20.31 -15.31
C ASN A 224 -3.81 21.69 -15.46
N PRO A 225 -4.23 22.53 -16.42
CA PRO A 225 -3.60 23.83 -16.68
C PRO A 225 -3.80 24.85 -15.54
N ASN A 226 -4.76 24.62 -14.64
CA ASN A 226 -5.13 25.57 -13.57
C ASN A 226 -4.28 25.45 -12.28
N GLN A 227 -3.20 24.66 -12.30
CA GLN A 227 -2.06 24.67 -11.35
C GLN A 227 -2.34 24.67 -9.83
N ARG A 228 -3.54 24.32 -9.33
CA ARG A 228 -3.75 23.99 -7.90
C ARG A 228 -3.25 22.60 -7.53
N MET A 229 -2.23 22.11 -8.25
CA MET A 229 -1.82 20.71 -8.28
C MET A 229 -1.65 20.16 -6.87
N PHE A 230 -0.93 20.83 -5.98
CA PHE A 230 -0.53 20.26 -4.70
C PHE A 230 -1.64 20.05 -3.67
N GLU A 231 -2.83 20.65 -3.83
CA GLU A 231 -3.86 20.61 -2.77
C GLU A 231 -4.48 19.21 -2.60
N CYS A 232 -4.43 18.35 -3.62
CA CYS A 232 -5.05 17.02 -3.58
C CYS A 232 -4.06 15.83 -3.61
N TRP A 233 -2.75 16.08 -3.59
CA TRP A 233 -1.75 15.01 -3.76
C TRP A 233 -1.66 14.12 -2.52
N SER A 234 -1.82 14.70 -1.34
CA SER A 234 -1.94 13.96 -0.08
C SER A 234 -3.13 13.00 -0.10
N GLU A 235 -4.29 13.48 -0.53
CA GLU A 235 -5.52 12.70 -0.64
C GLU A 235 -5.36 11.60 -1.68
N MET A 236 -4.80 11.93 -2.84
CA MET A 236 -4.53 10.97 -3.90
C MET A 236 -3.58 9.86 -3.43
N GLN A 237 -2.48 10.21 -2.78
CA GLN A 237 -1.52 9.22 -2.29
C GLN A 237 -2.11 8.36 -1.17
N GLU A 238 -2.88 8.95 -0.26
CA GLU A 238 -3.59 8.18 0.76
C GLU A 238 -4.54 7.15 0.12
N LEU A 239 -5.30 7.54 -0.91
CA LEU A 239 -6.16 6.63 -1.67
C LEU A 239 -5.35 5.49 -2.31
N MET A 240 -4.23 5.81 -2.95
CA MET A 240 -3.34 4.83 -3.59
C MET A 240 -2.74 3.86 -2.59
N VAL A 241 -2.21 4.35 -1.47
CA VAL A 241 -1.58 3.53 -0.43
C VAL A 241 -2.62 2.62 0.26
N ARG A 242 -3.81 3.15 0.54
CA ARG A 242 -4.93 2.35 1.07
C ARG A 242 -5.32 1.23 0.13
N TYR A 243 -5.47 1.53 -1.16
CA TYR A 243 -5.84 0.52 -2.14
C TYR A 243 -4.70 -0.46 -2.40
N TYR A 244 -3.44 0.00 -2.44
CA TYR A 244 -2.26 -0.84 -2.64
C TYR A 244 -2.18 -2.01 -1.65
N MET A 245 -2.58 -1.79 -0.39
CA MET A 245 -2.57 -2.84 0.63
C MET A 245 -3.47 -4.03 0.27
N VAL A 246 -4.60 -3.77 -0.36
CA VAL A 246 -5.63 -4.79 -0.70
C VAL A 246 -5.69 -5.15 -2.18
N ALA A 247 -5.04 -4.37 -3.06
CA ALA A 247 -4.94 -4.65 -4.49
C ALA A 247 -4.06 -5.88 -4.77
N SER A 248 -4.10 -6.39 -6.00
CA SER A 248 -3.25 -7.50 -6.44
C SER A 248 -2.65 -7.24 -7.83
N GLY A 249 -1.66 -8.04 -8.23
CA GLY A 249 -1.12 -8.08 -9.58
C GLY A 249 -0.74 -6.72 -10.19
N SER A 250 -1.32 -6.44 -11.35
CA SER A 250 -1.05 -5.24 -12.17
C SER A 250 -1.40 -3.93 -11.46
N GLU A 251 -2.46 -3.93 -10.64
CA GLU A 251 -2.89 -2.73 -9.91
C GLU A 251 -1.85 -2.27 -8.90
N ARG A 252 -1.19 -3.19 -8.18
CA ARG A 252 -0.07 -2.80 -7.31
C ARG A 252 1.08 -2.19 -8.09
N SER A 253 1.37 -2.71 -9.29
CA SER A 253 2.45 -2.19 -10.14
C SER A 253 2.20 -0.73 -10.53
N ILE A 254 0.98 -0.39 -10.97
CA ILE A 254 0.66 0.98 -11.37
C ILE A 254 0.64 1.92 -10.16
N LEU A 255 0.00 1.50 -9.05
CA LEU A 255 -0.12 2.32 -7.85
C LEU A 255 1.25 2.66 -7.27
N ARG A 256 2.19 1.72 -7.32
CA ARG A 256 3.58 1.94 -6.93
C ARG A 256 4.27 2.99 -7.79
N GLN A 257 4.08 2.95 -9.12
CA GLN A 257 4.68 3.94 -10.02
C GLN A 257 4.13 5.34 -9.75
N LEU A 258 2.82 5.46 -9.58
CA LEU A 258 2.15 6.73 -9.30
C LEU A 258 2.53 7.28 -7.93
N THR A 259 2.59 6.43 -6.90
CA THR A 259 2.99 6.83 -5.54
C THR A 259 4.41 7.40 -5.54
N ARG A 260 5.34 6.77 -6.28
CA ARG A 260 6.71 7.28 -6.43
C ARG A 260 6.76 8.59 -7.19
N PHE A 261 5.96 8.74 -8.23
CA PHE A 261 5.84 9.98 -8.97
C PHE A 261 5.34 11.12 -8.06
N ILE A 262 4.36 10.84 -7.19
CA ILE A 262 3.88 11.77 -6.17
C ILE A 262 4.98 12.19 -5.21
N ASP A 263 5.66 11.22 -4.58
CA ASP A 263 6.75 11.51 -3.65
C ASP A 263 7.86 12.33 -4.29
N GLN A 264 8.28 11.97 -5.50
CA GLN A 264 9.32 12.69 -6.22
C GLN A 264 8.87 14.12 -6.52
N THR A 265 7.66 14.31 -7.03
CA THR A 265 7.16 15.65 -7.38
C THR A 265 7.08 16.56 -6.15
N LEU A 266 6.61 16.03 -5.02
CA LEU A 266 6.54 16.77 -3.76
C LEU A 266 7.93 17.10 -3.21
N LEU A 267 8.86 16.12 -3.26
CA LEU A 267 10.25 16.33 -2.84
C LEU A 267 10.94 17.42 -3.65
N HIS A 268 10.78 17.44 -4.98
CA HIS A 268 11.33 18.51 -5.83
C HIS A 268 10.72 19.88 -5.52
N ALA A 269 9.47 19.91 -5.04
CA ALA A 269 8.81 21.12 -4.58
C ALA A 269 9.19 21.52 -3.13
N GLY A 270 10.09 20.78 -2.47
CA GLY A 270 10.45 21.00 -1.07
C GLY A 270 9.29 20.76 -0.09
N ARG A 271 8.34 19.90 -0.46
CA ARG A 271 7.17 19.54 0.33
C ARG A 271 7.21 18.07 0.69
N ASP A 272 6.74 17.76 1.88
CA ASP A 272 6.48 16.39 2.31
C ASP A 272 4.98 16.10 2.26
N VAL A 273 4.67 14.83 2.01
CA VAL A 273 3.30 14.31 2.11
C VAL A 273 2.84 14.41 3.56
N GLN A 274 1.74 15.15 3.77
CA GLN A 274 1.11 15.24 5.08
C GLN A 274 -0.13 14.36 5.12
N TYR A 275 0.02 13.18 5.73
CA TYR A 275 -1.12 12.33 6.01
C TYR A 275 -1.94 12.85 7.19
N PRO A 276 -3.28 12.74 7.16
CA PRO A 276 -4.11 13.10 8.30
C PRO A 276 -3.76 12.24 9.52
N ARG A 277 -3.30 12.89 10.61
CA ARG A 277 -2.83 12.22 11.84
C ARG A 277 -3.91 11.47 12.63
N TYR A 278 -5.18 11.59 12.24
CA TYR A 278 -6.30 10.98 12.97
C TYR A 278 -7.29 10.35 12.02
N GLN A 279 -7.45 9.03 12.18
CA GLN A 279 -8.35 8.23 11.37
C GLN A 279 -9.05 7.23 12.28
N GLU A 280 -10.38 7.20 12.23
CA GLU A 280 -11.18 6.29 13.07
C GLU A 280 -10.93 4.81 12.73
N ASP A 281 -10.48 4.55 11.51
CA ASP A 281 -10.12 3.25 10.95
C ASP A 281 -8.60 2.94 11.06
N ALA A 282 -7.84 3.70 11.86
CA ALA A 282 -6.39 3.50 12.00
C ALA A 282 -6.01 2.06 12.40
N ARG A 283 -6.83 1.38 13.22
CA ARG A 283 -6.61 -0.03 13.60
C ARG A 283 -6.72 -0.98 12.41
N GLU A 284 -7.75 -0.80 11.57
CA GLU A 284 -7.96 -1.61 10.37
C GLU A 284 -6.81 -1.39 9.38
N VAL A 285 -6.38 -0.14 9.19
CA VAL A 285 -5.22 0.20 8.35
C VAL A 285 -3.93 -0.46 8.87
N ILE A 286 -3.64 -0.32 10.16
CA ILE A 286 -2.44 -0.92 10.78
C ILE A 286 -2.46 -2.45 10.66
N GLN A 287 -3.61 -3.08 10.90
CA GLN A 287 -3.78 -4.52 10.77
C GLN A 287 -3.51 -4.97 9.34
N THR A 288 -4.17 -4.33 8.37
CA THR A 288 -4.04 -4.67 6.94
C THR A 288 -2.59 -4.49 6.46
N TYR A 289 -1.93 -3.40 6.86
CA TYR A 289 -0.51 -3.21 6.60
C TYR A 289 0.33 -4.35 7.19
N SER A 290 0.09 -4.70 8.46
CA SER A 290 0.86 -5.72 9.16
C SER A 290 0.67 -7.09 8.49
N ASP A 291 -0.56 -7.47 8.16
CA ASP A 291 -0.87 -8.71 7.47
C ASP A 291 -0.17 -8.81 6.11
N MET A 292 -0.18 -7.73 5.33
CA MET A 292 0.53 -7.65 4.05
C MET A 292 2.05 -7.78 4.21
N MET A 293 2.63 -7.16 5.25
CA MET A 293 4.08 -7.17 5.47
C MET A 293 4.58 -8.49 6.08
N PHE A 294 3.78 -9.14 6.93
CA PHE A 294 4.10 -10.44 7.53
C PHE A 294 3.84 -11.63 6.60
N SER A 295 2.98 -11.50 5.61
CA SER A 295 2.59 -12.59 4.70
C SER A 295 3.24 -12.46 3.31
N PRO A 296 4.48 -12.94 3.11
CA PRO A 296 4.95 -13.28 1.77
C PRO A 296 4.49 -14.70 1.40
N ASP A 297 3.26 -15.10 1.76
CA ASP A 297 2.68 -16.38 1.30
C ASP A 297 2.40 -16.36 -0.21
N ASP A 298 2.44 -15.17 -0.84
CA ASP A 298 2.51 -15.01 -2.29
C ASP A 298 3.98 -14.70 -2.69
N PRO A 299 4.67 -15.65 -3.36
CA PRO A 299 6.01 -15.46 -3.90
C PRO A 299 6.13 -14.23 -4.81
N ASP A 300 5.03 -13.84 -5.48
CA ASP A 300 4.97 -12.65 -6.31
C ASP A 300 4.95 -11.39 -5.43
N LEU A 301 4.22 -11.35 -4.31
CA LEU A 301 4.32 -10.26 -3.31
C LEU A 301 5.75 -10.12 -2.78
N ALA A 302 6.43 -11.23 -2.48
CA ALA A 302 7.78 -11.21 -1.96
C ALA A 302 8.76 -10.59 -2.96
N GLN A 303 8.55 -10.80 -4.26
CA GLN A 303 9.31 -10.21 -5.37
C GLN A 303 8.86 -8.78 -5.72
N ILE A 304 7.57 -8.44 -5.56
CA ILE A 304 6.93 -7.21 -6.05
C ILE A 304 6.87 -6.09 -5.01
N MET A 305 6.77 -6.38 -3.71
CA MET A 305 6.85 -5.33 -2.67
C MET A 305 8.27 -4.77 -2.62
N LEU A 306 8.62 -3.92 -3.57
CA LEU A 306 9.91 -3.27 -3.56
C LEU A 306 9.95 -2.32 -2.36
N LEU A 307 11.14 -2.22 -1.77
CA LEU A 307 11.41 -1.47 -0.55
C LEU A 307 11.00 0.00 -0.63
N ASP A 308 10.87 0.54 -1.84
CA ASP A 308 10.29 1.85 -2.08
C ASP A 308 8.84 1.95 -1.57
N MET A 309 7.98 0.97 -1.83
CA MET A 309 6.63 0.97 -1.27
C MET A 309 6.61 0.69 0.22
N ALA A 310 7.51 -0.16 0.73
CA ALA A 310 7.61 -0.42 2.17
C ALA A 310 7.89 0.89 2.95
N TYR A 311 8.75 1.75 2.41
CA TYR A 311 9.01 3.08 2.93
C TYR A 311 7.74 3.94 2.96
N VAL A 312 7.04 4.07 1.84
CA VAL A 312 5.84 4.92 1.75
C VAL A 312 4.71 4.42 2.67
N LEU A 313 4.48 3.10 2.66
CA LEU A 313 3.49 2.46 3.52
C LEU A 313 3.80 2.69 4.99
N PHE A 314 5.07 2.51 5.40
CA PHE A 314 5.45 2.75 6.78
C PHE A 314 5.35 4.24 7.15
N GLN A 315 5.68 5.17 6.24
CA GLN A 315 5.47 6.60 6.47
C GLN A 315 3.99 6.92 6.70
N PHE A 316 3.09 6.33 5.90
CA PHE A 316 1.66 6.44 6.10
C PHE A 316 1.21 5.85 7.44
N VAL A 317 1.58 4.61 7.75
CA VAL A 317 1.20 3.93 8.99
C VAL A 317 1.75 4.63 10.23
N HIS A 318 3.00 5.12 10.17
CA HIS A 318 3.60 5.92 11.23
C HIS A 318 2.77 7.18 11.53
N SER A 319 2.17 7.81 10.52
CA SER A 319 1.29 8.96 10.74
C SER A 319 0.02 8.62 11.55
N LEU A 320 -0.36 7.35 11.59
CA LEU A 320 -1.51 6.81 12.31
C LEU A 320 -1.16 6.30 13.72
N CYS A 321 0.13 6.17 14.04
CA CYS A 321 0.65 5.76 15.34
C CYS A 321 0.36 6.82 16.42
N THR A 322 -0.90 6.86 16.86
CA THR A 322 -1.40 7.79 17.88
C THR A 322 -1.69 7.07 19.20
N PRO A 323 -1.88 7.81 20.31
CA PRO A 323 -2.23 7.23 21.60
C PRO A 323 -3.51 6.36 21.64
N ARG A 324 -4.37 6.39 20.61
CA ARG A 324 -5.61 5.60 20.54
C ARG A 324 -5.40 4.18 20.00
N VAL A 325 -4.25 3.93 19.39
CA VAL A 325 -3.87 2.66 18.76
C VAL A 325 -2.54 2.15 19.31
N GLU A 326 -2.15 2.57 20.53
CA GLU A 326 -0.87 2.18 21.14
C GLU A 326 -0.65 0.67 21.21
N ASP A 327 -1.73 -0.09 21.35
CA ASP A 327 -1.74 -1.55 21.37
C ASP A 327 -1.45 -2.17 19.99
N SER A 328 -1.75 -1.47 18.89
CA SER A 328 -1.46 -1.93 17.53
C SER A 328 -0.10 -1.47 16.98
N ILE A 329 0.53 -0.47 17.62
CA ILE A 329 1.83 0.08 17.20
C ILE A 329 2.94 -0.99 17.16
N PRO A 330 3.12 -1.85 18.19
CA PRO A 330 4.18 -2.85 18.18
C PRO A 330 4.11 -3.78 16.96
N MET A 331 2.90 -4.24 16.62
CA MET A 331 2.66 -5.10 15.46
C MET A 331 3.06 -4.41 14.15
N ALA A 332 2.65 -3.15 13.93
CA ALA A 332 3.03 -2.38 12.74
C ALA A 332 4.55 -2.28 12.59
N VAL A 333 5.24 -2.01 13.70
CA VAL A 333 6.68 -1.84 13.67
C VAL A 333 7.39 -3.17 13.43
N CYS A 334 6.98 -4.25 14.10
CA CYS A 334 7.50 -5.59 13.84
C CYS A 334 7.34 -5.96 12.35
N ALA A 335 6.20 -5.65 11.74
CA ALA A 335 5.95 -5.94 10.34
C ALA A 335 6.91 -5.17 9.40
N GLY A 336 7.18 -3.90 9.70
CA GLY A 336 8.19 -3.10 9.00
C GLY A 336 9.61 -3.66 9.15
N LEU A 337 9.98 -4.10 10.36
CA LEU A 337 11.30 -4.68 10.64
C LEU A 337 11.49 -6.06 9.99
N GLU A 338 10.46 -6.90 9.97
CA GLU A 338 10.48 -8.20 9.27
C GLU A 338 10.76 -8.03 7.76
N ARG A 339 10.30 -6.91 7.16
CA ARG A 339 10.68 -6.62 5.78
C ARG A 339 12.17 -6.32 5.61
N ILE A 340 12.79 -5.61 6.55
CA ILE A 340 14.25 -5.38 6.52
C ILE A 340 14.98 -6.71 6.70
N TRP A 341 14.52 -7.56 7.63
CA TRP A 341 15.05 -8.90 7.84
C TRP A 341 15.10 -9.72 6.56
N LEU A 342 13.98 -9.79 5.84
CA LEU A 342 13.88 -10.52 4.57
C LEU A 342 14.91 -10.03 3.53
N GLU A 343 15.18 -8.74 3.49
CA GLU A 343 16.17 -8.17 2.58
C GLU A 343 17.60 -8.49 2.99
N CYS A 344 17.91 -8.40 4.29
CA CYS A 344 19.20 -8.84 4.82
C CYS A 344 19.44 -10.34 4.56
N ASP A 345 18.43 -11.18 4.72
CA ASP A 345 18.52 -12.62 4.43
C ASP A 345 18.74 -12.89 2.94
N ARG A 346 18.19 -12.08 2.03
CA ARG A 346 18.44 -12.22 0.59
C ARG A 346 19.89 -11.94 0.20
N GLU A 347 20.56 -10.96 0.83
CA GLU A 347 22.00 -10.70 0.62
C GLU A 347 22.87 -11.90 1.07
N ARG A 348 22.35 -12.78 1.93
CA ARG A 348 23.03 -14.03 2.30
C ARG A 348 23.18 -14.97 1.11
N HIS A 349 22.13 -15.08 0.28
CA HIS A 349 22.04 -16.03 -0.82
C HIS A 349 22.75 -15.54 -2.10
N GLY A 350 23.22 -14.30 -2.13
CA GLY A 350 23.92 -13.72 -3.26
C GLY A 350 24.08 -12.21 -3.08
N PHE A 351 24.92 -11.59 -3.90
CA PHE A 351 25.13 -10.15 -3.83
C PHE A 351 23.83 -9.40 -4.19
N MET A 352 23.34 -8.56 -3.28
CA MET A 352 22.16 -7.73 -3.55
C MET A 352 22.51 -6.65 -4.59
N PRO A 353 21.67 -6.44 -5.61
CA PRO A 353 21.85 -5.34 -6.55
C PRO A 353 21.95 -3.97 -5.85
N ALA A 354 22.82 -3.09 -6.36
CA ALA A 354 23.14 -1.82 -5.70
C ALA A 354 21.94 -0.89 -5.48
N ASN A 355 20.96 -0.90 -6.39
CA ASN A 355 19.70 -0.16 -6.25
C ASN A 355 18.87 -0.67 -5.08
N ARG A 356 18.72 -2.00 -4.99
CA ARG A 356 17.97 -2.67 -3.93
C ARG A 356 18.64 -2.45 -2.57
N ARG A 357 19.95 -2.60 -2.50
CA ARG A 357 20.73 -2.26 -1.29
C ARG A 357 20.52 -0.80 -0.90
N GLY A 358 20.52 0.12 -1.86
CA GLY A 358 20.21 1.53 -1.63
C GLY A 358 18.87 1.74 -0.92
N PHE A 359 17.81 1.10 -1.42
CA PHE A 359 16.50 1.18 -0.78
C PHE A 359 16.47 0.52 0.61
N THR A 360 17.13 -0.63 0.81
CA THR A 360 17.17 -1.28 2.13
C THR A 360 17.78 -0.34 3.16
N ARG A 361 18.86 0.36 2.79
CA ARG A 361 19.51 1.34 3.66
C ARG A 361 18.60 2.52 3.99
N GLN A 362 17.99 3.14 2.97
CA GLN A 362 17.09 4.28 3.16
C GLN A 362 15.91 3.90 4.06
N PHE A 363 15.30 2.75 3.81
CA PHE A 363 14.19 2.27 4.62
C PHE A 363 14.64 1.94 6.04
N THR A 364 15.81 1.34 6.22
CA THR A 364 16.34 1.03 7.57
C THR A 364 16.63 2.28 8.38
N HIS A 365 17.32 3.26 7.79
CA HIS A 365 17.58 4.54 8.44
C HIS A 365 16.26 5.21 8.86
N PHE A 366 15.30 5.27 7.93
CA PHE A 366 13.99 5.83 8.22
C PHE A 366 13.28 5.09 9.37
N MET A 367 13.26 3.77 9.33
CA MET A 367 12.68 2.94 10.39
C MET A 367 13.32 3.27 11.73
N PHE A 368 14.65 3.17 11.84
CA PHE A 368 15.38 3.38 13.11
C PHE A 368 15.13 4.76 13.71
N PHE A 369 15.20 5.82 12.89
CA PHE A 369 14.85 7.17 13.31
C PHE A 369 13.42 7.26 13.84
N ARG A 370 12.45 6.63 13.14
CA ARG A 370 11.04 6.64 13.55
C ARG A 370 10.77 5.82 14.80
N LEU A 371 11.50 4.74 15.07
CA LEU A 371 11.31 3.92 16.28
C LEU A 371 11.44 4.74 17.56
N ARG A 372 12.45 5.62 17.60
CA ARG A 372 12.67 6.56 18.70
C ARG A 372 11.46 7.48 18.90
N LEU A 373 11.01 8.13 17.82
CA LEU A 373 9.88 9.05 17.86
C LEU A 373 8.57 8.37 18.27
N ILE A 374 8.35 7.14 17.81
CA ILE A 374 7.20 6.33 18.21
C ILE A 374 7.24 6.11 19.72
N ARG A 375 8.38 5.63 20.27
CA ARG A 375 8.52 5.38 21.71
C ARG A 375 8.28 6.63 22.54
N GLU A 376 8.84 7.77 22.13
CA GLU A 376 8.65 9.06 22.79
C GLU A 376 7.19 9.52 22.75
N GLY A 377 6.45 9.16 21.69
CA GLY A 377 5.02 9.44 21.53
C GLY A 377 4.09 8.55 22.35
N LEU A 378 4.53 7.37 22.80
CA LEU A 378 3.73 6.43 23.61
C LEU A 378 3.47 7.00 25.01
N ARG A 379 2.19 7.18 25.36
CA ARG A 379 1.77 7.80 26.62
C ARG A 379 1.69 6.79 27.75
N THR A 380 1.19 5.58 27.49
CA THR A 380 0.98 4.59 28.54
C THR A 380 2.25 3.82 28.89
N LYS A 381 2.39 3.41 30.16
CA LYS A 381 3.48 2.52 30.59
C LYS A 381 3.38 1.17 29.88
N THR A 382 2.17 0.63 29.77
CA THR A 382 1.87 -0.62 29.08
C THR A 382 2.27 -0.57 27.61
N GLY A 383 1.90 0.50 26.88
CA GLY A 383 2.31 0.68 25.49
C GLY A 383 3.83 0.75 25.32
N ARG A 384 4.53 1.50 26.19
CA ARG A 384 6.02 1.54 26.16
C ARG A 384 6.66 0.19 26.45
N MET A 385 6.08 -0.60 27.36
CA MET A 385 6.55 -1.95 27.66
C MET A 385 6.32 -2.90 26.47
N ALA A 386 5.09 -2.98 25.96
CA ALA A 386 4.76 -3.81 24.82
C ALA A 386 5.60 -3.46 23.59
N PHE A 387 5.83 -2.17 23.34
CA PHE A 387 6.73 -1.70 22.29
C PHE A 387 8.16 -2.19 22.51
N GLY A 388 8.72 -2.03 23.71
CA GLY A 388 10.08 -2.51 23.99
C GLY A 388 10.22 -4.04 23.89
N GLU A 389 9.21 -4.79 24.35
CA GLU A 389 9.15 -6.25 24.23
C GLU A 389 9.09 -6.71 22.77
N ALA A 390 8.25 -6.07 21.95
CA ALA A 390 8.15 -6.38 20.53
C ALA A 390 9.45 -6.07 19.77
N ILE A 391 10.12 -4.96 20.10
CA ILE A 391 11.34 -4.54 19.40
C ILE A 391 12.55 -5.38 19.81
N VAL A 392 12.74 -5.62 21.11
CA VAL A 392 13.91 -6.38 21.61
C VAL A 392 13.68 -7.88 21.54
N GLY A 393 12.49 -8.35 21.93
CA GLY A 393 12.14 -9.76 22.00
C GLY A 393 11.76 -10.33 20.63
N GLU A 394 10.65 -9.86 20.06
CA GLU A 394 10.07 -10.46 18.84
C GLU A 394 10.89 -10.14 17.58
N SER A 395 11.16 -8.86 17.35
CA SER A 395 11.87 -8.38 16.15
C SER A 395 13.37 -8.63 16.19
N ASN A 396 13.94 -8.91 17.37
CA ASN A 396 15.38 -9.10 17.57
C ASN A 396 16.19 -7.94 16.95
N ILE A 397 15.83 -6.70 17.31
CA ILE A 397 16.36 -5.49 16.66
C ILE A 397 17.89 -5.37 16.73
N ILE A 398 18.51 -5.89 17.80
CA ILE A 398 19.98 -5.88 17.99
C ILE A 398 20.65 -6.70 16.89
N SER A 399 20.13 -7.90 16.63
CA SER A 399 20.66 -8.75 15.56
C SER A 399 20.41 -8.14 14.18
N LEU A 400 19.23 -7.53 13.96
CA LEU A 400 18.92 -6.88 12.69
C LEU A 400 19.87 -5.71 12.42
N ALA A 401 20.05 -4.83 13.40
CA ALA A 401 20.96 -3.69 13.31
C ALA A 401 22.38 -4.12 12.99
N GLY A 402 22.85 -5.19 13.63
CA GLY A 402 24.15 -5.75 13.33
C GLY A 402 24.25 -6.28 11.88
N ARG A 403 23.23 -6.97 11.37
CA ARG A 403 23.21 -7.43 9.96
C ARG A 403 23.15 -6.28 8.97
N VAL A 404 22.39 -5.23 9.29
CA VAL A 404 22.35 -4.00 8.49
C VAL A 404 23.73 -3.35 8.46
N LEU A 405 24.39 -3.22 9.61
CA LEU A 405 25.77 -2.73 9.72
C LEU A 405 26.72 -3.52 8.83
N LEU A 406 26.71 -4.86 8.93
CA LEU A 406 27.52 -5.75 8.10
C LEU A 406 27.25 -5.60 6.60
N MET A 407 25.98 -5.45 6.21
CA MET A 407 25.61 -5.21 4.82
C MET A 407 26.15 -3.87 4.33
N MET A 408 26.20 -2.87 5.20
CA MET A 408 26.69 -1.53 4.88
C MET A 408 28.21 -1.46 4.79
N THR A 409 28.96 -2.21 5.62
CA THR A 409 30.44 -2.13 5.65
C THR A 409 31.13 -2.45 4.32
N MET A 410 30.39 -3.09 3.41
CA MET A 410 30.81 -3.53 2.10
C MET A 410 30.48 -2.56 0.95
N ASP A 411 29.94 -1.38 1.25
CA ASP A 411 29.46 -0.39 0.27
C ASP A 411 30.46 0.77 0.05
N ASP A 412 30.57 1.28 -1.19
CA ASP A 412 31.50 2.34 -1.62
C ASP A 412 30.84 3.73 -1.76
N ARG A 413 29.87 4.05 -0.89
CA ARG A 413 29.09 5.28 -0.96
C ARG A 413 29.76 6.50 -0.32
N GLU A 414 29.24 7.68 -0.69
CA GLU A 414 29.69 9.01 -0.25
C GLU A 414 29.55 9.25 1.28
N PRO A 415 30.39 10.14 1.86
CA PRO A 415 30.41 10.44 3.30
C PRO A 415 29.05 10.83 3.92
N ASP A 416 28.25 11.67 3.25
CA ASP A 416 26.97 12.18 3.78
C ASP A 416 25.98 11.06 4.16
N PHE A 417 26.07 9.93 3.46
CA PHE A 417 25.28 8.74 3.76
C PHE A 417 25.66 8.14 5.12
N TRP A 418 26.96 8.10 5.44
CA TRP A 418 27.47 7.51 6.67
C TRP A 418 27.07 8.32 7.89
N ASP A 419 27.08 9.65 7.79
CA ASP A 419 26.59 10.54 8.86
C ASP A 419 25.12 10.25 9.19
N THR A 420 24.29 10.15 8.15
CA THR A 420 22.87 9.84 8.27
C THR A 420 22.65 8.47 8.91
N MET A 421 23.40 7.45 8.48
CA MET A 421 23.25 6.11 9.04
C MET A 421 23.70 6.03 10.50
N VAL A 422 24.82 6.67 10.84
CA VAL A 422 25.31 6.73 12.22
C VAL A 422 24.28 7.40 13.12
N GLN A 423 23.61 8.45 12.67
CA GLN A 423 22.52 9.07 13.42
C GLN A 423 21.39 8.07 13.70
N GLY A 424 20.99 7.27 12.69
CA GLY A 424 19.98 6.22 12.88
C GLY A 424 20.42 5.12 13.86
N LEU A 425 21.71 4.80 13.91
CA LEU A 425 22.26 3.85 14.89
C LEU A 425 22.30 4.43 16.30
N GLU A 426 22.63 5.72 16.45
CA GLU A 426 22.55 6.44 17.73
C GLU A 426 21.12 6.43 18.26
N ASP A 427 20.15 6.77 17.42
CA ASP A 427 18.73 6.75 17.78
C ASP A 427 18.27 5.37 18.22
N LEU A 428 18.75 4.32 17.53
CA LEU A 428 18.46 2.94 17.90
C LEU A 428 19.13 2.55 19.21
N TYR A 429 20.39 2.93 19.43
CA TYR A 429 21.10 2.66 20.68
C TYR A 429 20.39 3.33 21.86
N GLU A 430 20.03 4.61 21.74
CA GLU A 430 19.27 5.34 22.75
C GLU A 430 17.93 4.64 23.07
N LEU A 431 17.23 4.18 22.02
CA LEU A 431 16.02 3.39 22.17
C LEU A 431 16.26 2.12 22.98
N ILE A 432 17.27 1.32 22.60
CA ILE A 432 17.60 0.05 23.27
C ILE A 432 18.00 0.29 24.74
N ALA A 433 18.87 1.27 24.99
CA ALA A 433 19.30 1.64 26.34
C ALA A 433 18.11 2.04 27.21
N ALA A 434 17.16 2.77 26.63
CA ALA A 434 15.95 3.21 27.32
C ALA A 434 14.92 2.08 27.53
N VAL A 435 14.93 1.03 26.70
CA VAL A 435 14.15 -0.21 26.90
C VAL A 435 14.75 -1.05 28.02
N PHE A 436 16.07 -1.26 28.04
CA PHE A 436 16.74 -2.00 29.12
C PHE A 436 16.64 -1.29 30.47
N SER A 437 16.76 0.04 30.48
CA SER A 437 16.59 0.85 31.70
C SER A 437 15.17 0.74 32.30
N ALA A 438 14.18 0.37 31.49
CA ALA A 438 12.80 0.17 31.93
C ALA A 438 12.54 -1.22 32.56
N GLY A 439 13.56 -2.10 32.62
CA GLY A 439 13.45 -3.44 33.21
C GLY A 439 12.73 -4.45 32.32
N ILE A 440 12.60 -4.18 31.02
CA ILE A 440 12.08 -5.12 30.03
C ILE A 440 13.11 -6.25 29.87
N PRO A 441 12.71 -7.54 29.91
CA PRO A 441 13.61 -8.65 30.25
C PRO A 441 14.92 -8.67 29.45
N ASN A 442 16.03 -8.79 30.19
CA ASN A 442 17.39 -9.03 29.67
C ASN A 442 17.59 -10.40 29.02
N ASN A 443 16.51 -11.17 28.80
CA ASN A 443 16.58 -12.47 28.15
C ASN A 443 16.72 -12.28 26.64
N ILE A 444 17.81 -11.64 26.25
CA ILE A 444 18.36 -11.72 24.92
C ILE A 444 18.47 -13.20 24.61
N SER A 445 17.68 -13.68 23.65
CA SER A 445 17.71 -15.10 23.28
C SER A 445 19.15 -15.51 22.95
N GLY A 446 19.53 -16.76 23.22
CA GLY A 446 20.88 -17.21 22.85
C GLY A 446 21.18 -17.05 21.36
N ALA A 447 20.14 -17.07 20.53
CA ALA A 447 20.24 -16.75 19.11
C ALA A 447 20.62 -15.28 18.86
N THR A 448 19.93 -14.34 19.51
CA THR A 448 20.28 -12.91 19.43
C THR A 448 21.69 -12.65 19.93
N ALA A 449 22.06 -13.24 21.06
CA ALA A 449 23.39 -13.08 21.64
C ALA A 449 24.47 -13.59 20.69
N SER A 450 24.26 -14.77 20.09
CA SER A 450 25.16 -15.32 19.08
C SER A 450 25.30 -14.43 17.85
N GLU A 451 24.19 -13.97 17.26
CA GLU A 451 24.23 -13.13 16.06
C GLU A 451 24.89 -11.78 16.36
N TRP A 452 24.60 -11.19 17.52
CA TRP A 452 25.27 -9.98 17.97
C TRP A 452 26.78 -10.18 18.14
N ASN A 453 27.21 -11.30 18.73
CA ASN A 453 28.63 -11.62 18.85
C ASN A 453 29.30 -11.69 17.48
N LYS A 454 28.67 -12.26 16.45
CA LYS A 454 29.24 -12.30 15.08
C LYS A 454 29.46 -10.90 14.52
N VAL A 455 28.47 -10.03 14.68
CA VAL A 455 28.53 -8.63 14.26
C VAL A 455 29.68 -7.92 14.99
N TRP A 456 29.74 -8.07 16.31
CA TRP A 456 30.76 -7.44 17.15
C TRP A 456 32.17 -7.87 16.76
N HIS A 457 32.41 -9.17 16.58
CA HIS A 457 33.71 -9.67 16.14
C HIS A 457 34.09 -9.16 14.75
N HIS A 458 33.14 -9.08 13.82
CA HIS A 458 33.41 -8.54 12.50
C HIS A 458 33.77 -7.04 12.52
N LEU A 459 33.07 -6.25 13.33
CA LEU A 459 33.42 -4.84 13.52
C LEU A 459 34.82 -4.69 14.11
N LEU A 460 35.20 -5.54 15.07
CA LEU A 460 36.56 -5.58 15.60
C LEU A 460 37.59 -6.02 14.57
N ASP A 461 37.28 -7.00 13.72
CA ASP A 461 38.17 -7.44 12.65
C ASP A 461 38.40 -6.31 11.63
N ILE A 462 37.37 -5.56 11.26
CA ILE A 462 37.49 -4.36 10.44
C ILE A 462 38.38 -3.33 11.15
N TYR A 463 38.07 -3.02 12.41
CA TYR A 463 38.79 -2.01 13.20
C TYR A 463 40.28 -2.32 13.33
N ASN A 464 40.62 -3.60 13.53
CA ASN A 464 41.99 -4.09 13.62
C ASN A 464 42.69 -4.22 12.25
N GLY A 465 42.02 -3.91 11.15
CA GLY A 465 42.57 -4.03 9.78
C GLY A 465 42.66 -5.47 9.26
N ASN A 466 41.99 -6.43 9.92
CA ASN A 466 41.97 -7.84 9.53
C ASN A 466 40.95 -8.14 8.42
N ALA A 467 39.98 -7.24 8.21
CA ALA A 467 38.96 -7.36 7.17
C ALA A 467 38.94 -6.13 6.25
N PRO A 468 38.71 -6.31 4.93
CA PRO A 468 38.58 -5.19 4.01
C PRO A 468 37.31 -4.39 4.33
N VAL A 469 37.43 -3.06 4.36
CA VAL A 469 36.30 -2.15 4.58
C VAL A 469 36.35 -1.01 3.58
N LYS A 470 35.17 -0.62 3.08
CA LYS A 470 35.01 0.56 2.21
C LYS A 470 34.53 1.80 2.97
N VAL A 471 34.04 1.59 4.19
CA VAL A 471 33.62 2.63 5.13
C VAL A 471 34.83 3.34 5.72
N PRO A 472 34.80 4.67 5.85
CA PRO A 472 35.79 5.39 6.65
C PRO A 472 35.86 4.87 8.09
N MET A 473 37.09 4.62 8.57
CA MET A 473 37.33 3.97 9.87
C MET A 473 36.67 4.70 11.05
N LEU A 474 36.57 6.03 10.99
CA LEU A 474 35.91 6.86 12.00
C LEU A 474 34.47 6.40 12.31
N TYR A 475 33.73 5.92 11.30
CA TYR A 475 32.36 5.45 11.51
C TYR A 475 32.31 4.08 12.17
N ILE A 476 33.32 3.23 11.92
CA ILE A 476 33.48 1.94 12.59
C ILE A 476 33.85 2.16 14.05
N GLU A 477 34.80 3.06 14.31
CA GLU A 477 35.17 3.51 15.67
C GLU A 477 33.95 3.97 16.45
N LYS A 478 33.17 4.89 15.86
CA LYS A 478 31.97 5.44 16.48
C LYS A 478 30.90 4.37 16.73
N ALA A 479 30.72 3.41 15.82
CA ALA A 479 29.81 2.29 16.02
C ALA A 479 30.28 1.36 17.16
N ILE A 480 31.58 1.06 17.24
CA ILE A 480 32.16 0.26 18.33
C ILE A 480 31.98 0.97 19.67
N GLU A 481 32.32 2.25 19.76
CA GLU A 481 32.18 3.06 20.99
C GLU A 481 30.73 3.08 21.48
N MET A 482 29.79 3.35 20.57
CA MET A 482 28.37 3.44 20.89
C MET A 482 27.79 2.10 21.35
N TRP A 483 28.18 0.99 20.72
CA TRP A 483 27.63 -0.34 21.02
C TRP A 483 28.48 -1.14 22.02
N GLN A 484 29.61 -0.60 22.49
CA GLN A 484 30.46 -1.19 23.54
C GLN A 484 29.70 -1.60 24.80
N PRO A 485 28.70 -0.84 25.30
CA PRO A 485 27.91 -1.27 26.46
C PRO A 485 27.11 -2.55 26.22
N LEU A 486 26.82 -2.86 24.97
CA LEU A 486 26.19 -4.09 24.52
C LEU A 486 27.21 -5.18 24.16
N GLY A 487 28.51 -5.01 24.47
CA GLY A 487 29.64 -5.85 24.06
C GLY A 487 29.42 -7.37 24.23
N PRO A 488 30.40 -8.20 23.83
CA PRO A 488 30.16 -9.61 23.53
C PRO A 488 29.41 -10.31 24.65
N ILE A 489 28.22 -10.79 24.32
CA ILE A 489 27.32 -11.44 25.28
C ILE A 489 27.93 -12.82 25.51
N ARG A 490 28.57 -13.02 26.66
CA ARG A 490 29.28 -14.27 27.00
C ARG A 490 28.35 -15.47 26.80
N GLN A 491 28.62 -16.26 25.75
CA GLN A 491 28.02 -17.57 25.53
C GLN A 491 29.09 -18.52 25.00
N ASP A 492 29.19 -19.67 25.67
CA ASP A 492 30.07 -20.79 25.28
C ASP A 492 29.42 -21.60 24.14
N THR A 493 29.27 -20.99 22.96
CA THR A 493 28.79 -21.71 21.78
C THR A 493 29.78 -21.57 20.62
N GLU A 494 30.34 -22.70 20.20
CA GLU A 494 31.11 -22.85 18.96
C GLU A 494 30.18 -22.58 17.76
N LEU A 495 30.08 -21.33 17.34
CA LEU A 495 29.23 -20.90 16.24
C LEU A 495 30.08 -20.31 15.13
N CYS A 496 29.67 -20.56 13.87
CA CYS A 496 30.37 -20.08 12.69
C CYS A 496 30.68 -18.58 12.82
N ALA A 497 31.97 -18.23 12.78
CA ALA A 497 32.47 -16.87 12.89
C ALA A 497 32.15 -15.99 11.66
N TYR A 498 31.64 -16.60 10.58
CA TYR A 498 31.36 -15.87 9.36
C TYR A 498 30.05 -15.07 9.48
N PRO A 499 30.04 -13.76 9.17
CA PRO A 499 28.85 -12.91 9.32
C PRO A 499 27.64 -13.34 8.48
N ARG A 500 27.85 -14.15 7.43
CA ARG A 500 26.78 -14.74 6.59
C ARG A 500 26.30 -16.11 7.06
N CYS A 501 26.93 -16.71 8.07
CA CYS A 501 26.46 -17.94 8.68
C CYS A 501 25.37 -17.61 9.70
N SER A 502 24.10 -17.71 9.33
CA SER A 502 23.05 -17.80 10.35
C SER A 502 23.05 -19.21 10.95
N VAL A 503 22.71 -19.31 12.23
CA VAL A 503 22.03 -20.53 12.72
C VAL A 503 20.70 -20.61 11.97
N VAL A 504 20.30 -21.78 11.47
CA VAL A 504 19.05 -21.96 10.72
C VAL A 504 17.88 -21.62 11.66
N PHE A 505 17.27 -20.45 11.48
CA PHE A 505 16.16 -19.95 12.32
C PHE A 505 14.83 -19.82 11.56
N ILE A 506 14.86 -19.92 10.23
CA ILE A 506 13.71 -19.62 9.36
C ILE A 506 12.63 -20.70 9.45
N GLU A 507 12.97 -21.96 9.79
CA GLU A 507 11.96 -23.02 9.92
C GLU A 507 11.14 -22.95 11.22
N ASN A 508 11.63 -22.28 12.28
CA ASN A 508 10.91 -22.16 13.55
C ASN A 508 10.15 -20.82 13.72
N LYS A 509 10.64 -19.72 13.12
CA LYS A 509 10.04 -18.38 13.30
C LYS A 509 8.66 -18.23 12.62
N SER A 510 8.41 -18.89 11.47
CA SER A 510 7.13 -18.74 10.77
C SER A 510 5.95 -19.38 11.52
N GLN A 511 6.22 -20.38 12.37
CA GLN A 511 5.21 -21.03 13.21
C GLN A 511 5.03 -20.34 14.57
N ASP A 512 6.11 -19.89 15.23
CA ASP A 512 6.03 -19.33 16.58
C ASP A 512 5.51 -17.88 16.63
N SER A 513 5.89 -17.01 15.68
CA SER A 513 5.46 -15.60 15.68
C SER A 513 3.95 -15.45 15.43
N ARG A 514 3.38 -16.29 14.54
CA ARG A 514 1.94 -16.34 14.26
C ARG A 514 1.15 -16.83 15.47
N THR A 515 1.67 -17.82 16.20
CA THR A 515 0.97 -18.43 17.35
C THR A 515 0.96 -17.49 18.55
N ASN A 516 2.04 -16.75 18.80
CA ASN A 516 2.13 -15.87 19.97
C ASN A 516 1.37 -14.53 19.80
N LEU A 517 1.32 -13.97 18.59
CA LEU A 517 0.55 -12.73 18.33
C LEU A 517 -0.97 -12.97 18.29
N VAL A 518 -1.44 -14.10 17.74
CA VAL A 518 -2.87 -14.46 17.72
C VAL A 518 -3.37 -14.80 19.13
N ASN A 519 -2.54 -15.46 19.95
CA ASN A 519 -2.91 -15.80 21.34
C ASN A 519 -2.86 -14.59 22.29
N ALA A 520 -2.19 -13.49 21.93
CA ALA A 520 -2.18 -12.25 22.72
C ALA A 520 -3.39 -11.33 22.42
N GLN A 521 -4.16 -11.62 21.37
CA GLN A 521 -5.34 -10.86 20.95
C GLN A 521 -6.69 -11.57 21.24
N MET A 522 -6.66 -12.82 21.72
CA MET A 522 -7.79 -13.53 22.32
C MET A 522 -7.77 -13.37 23.84
#